data_AF-A0A3S1GL83-F1
#
_entry.id   AF-A0A3S1GL83-F1
#
_cell.length_a   1.000
_cell.length_b   1.000
_cell.length_c   1.000
_cell.angle_alpha   90.00
_cell.angle_beta   90.00
_cell.angle_gamma   90.00
#
_symmetry.space_group_name_H-M   'P 1'
#
loop_
_entity.id
_entity.type
_entity.pdbx_description
1 polymer ?
#
loop_
_entity_poly.entity_id
_entity_poly.type
_entity_poly.pdbx_seq_one_letter_code
_entity_poly.pdbx_strand_id
1 'polypeptide(L)'
;MARTAFALSLVMVSLLAQATNAGAATADPDWPCVQRKVPQLSLGQVWNGPDLPPSAKDWSDDASISALVEDVAARRLPLGDAQKKIRDFAESLPAEQLATKMAMLMQGLFDHMDAERSHVIAGISRYAHRQLEMAADLRKQASDVDALRAKPDADPDEVERRTDQLNFATRI
;
A
#
# COMPACT_ATOMS: atom_id res chain seq x y z
N MET A 1 -20.28 -66.51 -7.69
CA MET A 1 -20.19 -66.10 -9.11
C MET A 1 -20.74 -64.68 -9.21
N ALA A 2 -19.99 -63.76 -9.84
CA ALA A 2 -20.38 -62.54 -10.57
C ALA A 2 -21.71 -61.81 -10.21
N ARG A 3 -21.85 -60.48 -10.14
CA ARG A 3 -21.04 -59.32 -10.55
C ARG A 3 -21.82 -58.06 -10.12
N THR A 4 -21.16 -57.18 -9.38
CA THR A 4 -21.11 -55.71 -9.55
C THR A 4 -22.17 -54.94 -10.37
N ALA A 5 -22.67 -53.88 -9.72
CA ALA A 5 -22.68 -52.47 -10.17
C ALA A 5 -23.91 -51.88 -10.90
N PHE A 6 -24.14 -50.61 -10.54
CA PHE A 6 -25.00 -49.56 -11.12
C PHE A 6 -26.50 -49.55 -10.79
N ALA A 7 -26.90 -48.66 -9.87
CA ALA A 7 -27.93 -47.65 -10.13
C ALA A 7 -27.96 -46.60 -8.99
N LEU A 8 -27.52 -45.36 -9.26
CA LEU A 8 -28.35 -44.13 -9.30
C LEU A 8 -28.97 -43.75 -7.92
N SER A 9 -28.73 -42.61 -7.28
CA SER A 9 -28.18 -41.32 -7.71
C SER A 9 -27.76 -40.53 -6.47
N LEU A 10 -26.46 -40.27 -6.34
CA LEU A 10 -25.90 -39.33 -5.36
C LEU A 10 -25.90 -37.94 -6.01
N VAL A 11 -27.00 -37.18 -5.90
CA VAL A 11 -26.97 -35.74 -6.19
C VAL A 11 -26.49 -35.03 -4.95
N MET A 12 -25.19 -35.13 -4.70
CA MET A 12 -24.50 -34.24 -3.78
C MET A 12 -24.36 -32.91 -4.52
N VAL A 13 -25.34 -32.02 -4.33
CA VAL A 13 -25.23 -30.62 -4.74
C VAL A 13 -23.99 -30.07 -4.07
N SER A 14 -22.91 -30.02 -4.83
CA SER A 14 -21.73 -29.24 -4.52
C SER A 14 -22.18 -27.77 -4.49
N LEU A 15 -22.68 -27.33 -3.34
CA LEU A 15 -22.60 -25.92 -2.99
C LEU A 15 -21.10 -25.60 -3.01
N LEU A 16 -20.68 -25.06 -4.15
CA LEU A 16 -19.65 -24.04 -4.20
C LEU A 16 -20.04 -22.99 -3.17
N ALA A 17 -19.68 -23.25 -1.91
CA ALA A 17 -19.33 -22.21 -0.99
C ALA A 17 -18.22 -21.46 -1.71
N GLN A 18 -18.61 -20.44 -2.47
CA GLN A 18 -17.73 -19.35 -2.79
C GLN A 18 -17.10 -18.99 -1.46
N ALA A 19 -15.81 -19.27 -1.33
CA ALA A 19 -15.02 -18.79 -0.24
C ALA A 19 -15.32 -17.29 -0.21
N THR A 20 -16.20 -16.89 0.72
CA THR A 20 -16.26 -15.51 1.13
C THR A 20 -14.83 -15.27 1.57
N ASN A 21 -14.11 -14.44 0.81
CA ASN A 21 -12.86 -13.86 1.26
C ASN A 21 -13.24 -13.15 2.55
N ALA A 22 -13.20 -13.87 3.66
CA ALA A 22 -13.19 -13.32 4.99
C ALA A 22 -11.97 -12.41 4.97
N GLY A 23 -12.21 -11.12 4.79
CA GLY A 23 -11.17 -10.11 4.77
C GLY A 23 -10.31 -10.38 6.00
N ALA A 24 -9.05 -10.76 5.77
CA ALA A 24 -8.14 -11.05 6.85
C ALA A 24 -8.16 -9.83 7.76
N ALA A 25 -8.74 -9.98 8.96
CA ALA A 25 -9.07 -8.88 9.84
C ALA A 25 -7.87 -7.93 9.93
N THR A 26 -8.09 -6.67 9.56
CA THR A 26 -7.09 -5.64 9.75
C THR A 26 -7.02 -5.41 11.25
N ALA A 27 -5.97 -5.91 11.91
CA ALA A 27 -5.79 -5.72 13.35
C ALA A 27 -5.66 -4.24 13.73
N ASP A 28 -5.39 -3.38 12.75
CA ASP A 28 -5.32 -1.92 12.86
C ASP A 28 -6.69 -1.30 12.53
N PRO A 29 -7.43 -0.78 13.53
CA PRO A 29 -8.73 -0.13 13.31
C PRO A 29 -8.62 1.20 12.55
N ASP A 30 -7.41 1.78 12.49
CA ASP A 30 -7.17 3.08 11.87
C ASP A 30 -6.71 2.97 10.41
N TRP A 31 -6.69 1.74 9.88
CA TRP A 31 -6.37 1.48 8.48
C TRP A 31 -7.61 1.65 7.60
N PRO A 32 -7.62 2.58 6.63
CA PRO A 32 -8.84 2.95 5.89
C PRO A 32 -9.19 2.01 4.74
N CYS A 33 -8.35 1.02 4.41
CA CYS A 33 -8.52 0.17 3.24
C CYS A 33 -9.01 -1.23 3.62
N VAL A 34 -9.78 -1.85 2.73
CA VAL A 34 -10.24 -3.25 2.87
C VAL A 34 -9.07 -4.25 2.89
N GLN A 35 -7.98 -3.92 2.18
CA GLN A 35 -6.77 -4.75 2.17
C GLN A 35 -6.03 -4.62 3.50
N ARG A 36 -5.40 -5.70 3.99
CA ARG A 36 -4.56 -5.66 5.20
C ARG A 36 -3.40 -4.67 5.05
N LYS A 37 -3.15 -3.90 6.10
CA LYS A 37 -1.96 -3.04 6.20
C LYS A 37 -0.69 -3.90 6.18
N VAL A 38 0.19 -3.64 5.23
CA VAL A 38 1.52 -4.23 5.12
C VAL A 38 2.52 -3.07 5.15
N PRO A 39 3.04 -2.71 6.34
CA PRO A 39 3.85 -1.50 6.52
C PRO A 39 5.22 -1.63 5.88
N GLN A 40 5.81 -2.82 5.93
CA GLN A 40 7.10 -3.14 5.31
C GLN A 40 6.97 -4.47 4.57
N LEU A 41 7.74 -4.62 3.51
CA LEU A 41 7.91 -5.84 2.74
C LEU A 41 9.02 -6.69 3.35
N SER A 42 9.00 -7.97 3.01
CA SER A 42 10.11 -8.88 3.29
C SER A 42 10.83 -9.21 2.00
N LEU A 43 12.17 -9.09 2.01
CA LEU A 43 13.00 -9.45 0.87
C LEU A 43 12.76 -10.90 0.44
N GLY A 44 12.63 -11.82 1.40
CA GLY A 44 12.38 -13.25 1.12
C GLY A 44 11.01 -13.55 0.51
N GLN A 45 10.08 -12.58 0.48
CA GLN A 45 8.81 -12.72 -0.25
C GLN A 45 8.92 -12.30 -1.72
N VAL A 46 9.97 -11.56 -2.09
CA VAL A 46 10.18 -10.98 -3.42
C VAL A 46 11.35 -11.67 -4.14
N TRP A 47 12.39 -12.04 -3.41
CA TRP A 47 13.62 -12.60 -3.94
C TRP A 47 13.61 -14.13 -3.86
N ASN A 48 13.78 -14.78 -5.02
CA ASN A 48 13.88 -16.23 -5.14
C ASN A 48 15.32 -16.71 -5.38
N GLY A 49 16.30 -15.82 -5.32
CA GLY A 49 17.72 -16.17 -5.45
C GLY A 49 18.34 -16.60 -4.12
N PRO A 50 19.65 -16.86 -4.10
CA PRO A 50 20.39 -17.12 -2.87
C PRO A 50 20.29 -15.95 -1.88
N ASP A 51 20.50 -16.24 -0.59
CA ASP A 51 20.60 -15.21 0.43
C ASP A 51 21.63 -14.15 0.03
N LEU A 52 21.24 -12.88 0.16
CA LEU A 52 22.15 -11.78 -0.13
C LEU A 52 23.21 -11.70 0.97
N PRO A 53 24.50 -11.53 0.63
CA PRO A 53 25.55 -11.34 1.63
C PRO A 53 25.28 -10.06 2.45
N PRO A 54 25.70 -10.00 3.72
CA PRO A 54 25.51 -8.80 4.55
C PRO A 54 26.02 -7.50 3.93
N SER A 55 27.12 -7.58 3.16
CA SER A 55 27.71 -6.44 2.44
C SER A 55 26.82 -5.86 1.34
N ALA A 56 25.76 -6.56 0.93
CA ALA A 56 24.79 -6.01 -0.02
C ALA A 56 24.06 -4.78 0.55
N LYS A 57 23.96 -4.66 1.88
CA LYS A 57 23.34 -3.52 2.57
C LYS A 57 24.10 -2.21 2.40
N ASP A 58 25.38 -2.28 2.07
CA ASP A 58 26.24 -1.11 1.85
C ASP A 58 26.12 -0.57 0.40
N TRP A 59 25.06 -0.96 -0.32
CA TRP A 59 24.83 -0.58 -1.72
C TRP A 59 24.84 0.93 -1.95
N SER A 60 24.38 1.71 -0.97
CA SER A 60 24.30 3.17 -1.05
C SER A 60 25.68 3.85 -1.00
N ASP A 61 26.67 3.17 -0.44
CA ASP A 61 28.05 3.67 -0.37
C ASP A 61 28.79 3.48 -1.70
N ASP A 62 28.25 2.62 -2.57
CA ASP A 62 28.77 2.40 -3.91
C ASP A 62 28.08 3.31 -4.93
N ALA A 63 28.80 4.34 -5.38
CA ALA A 63 28.26 5.33 -6.30
C ALA A 63 27.71 4.72 -7.61
N SER A 64 28.30 3.63 -8.11
CA SER A 64 27.86 2.99 -9.35
C SER A 64 26.53 2.23 -9.15
N ILE A 65 26.38 1.56 -8.01
CA ILE A 65 25.14 0.86 -7.66
C ILE A 65 24.04 1.86 -7.31
N SER A 66 24.35 2.87 -6.50
CA SER A 66 23.39 3.91 -6.10
C SER A 66 22.79 4.62 -7.31
N ALA A 67 23.64 5.03 -8.27
CA ALA A 67 23.19 5.64 -9.52
C ALA A 67 22.33 4.69 -10.36
N LEU A 68 22.70 3.40 -10.44
CA LEU A 68 21.93 2.42 -11.19
C LEU A 68 20.57 2.17 -10.54
N VAL A 69 20.50 2.06 -9.21
CA VAL A 69 19.25 1.91 -8.45
C VAL A 69 18.32 3.08 -8.73
N GLU A 70 18.81 4.32 -8.66
CA GLU A 70 18.01 5.52 -8.93
C GLU A 70 17.43 5.52 -10.36
N ASP A 71 18.25 5.17 -11.35
CA ASP A 71 17.85 5.13 -12.75
C ASP A 71 16.84 4.00 -13.01
N VAL A 72 17.12 2.77 -12.56
CA VAL A 72 16.26 1.61 -12.86
C VAL A 72 14.99 1.56 -12.01
N ALA A 73 14.97 2.22 -10.85
CA ALA A 73 13.76 2.34 -10.03
C ALA A 73 12.80 3.43 -10.51
N ALA A 74 13.19 4.25 -11.49
CA ALA A 74 12.34 5.31 -12.01
C ALA A 74 11.02 4.75 -12.58
N ARG A 75 9.88 5.12 -11.99
CA ARG A 75 8.54 4.60 -12.34
C ARG A 75 8.15 4.70 -13.83
N ARG A 76 8.75 5.64 -14.57
CA ARG A 76 8.46 5.88 -15.99
C ARG A 76 9.39 5.13 -16.93
N LEU A 77 10.44 4.47 -16.43
CA LEU A 77 11.34 3.69 -17.24
C LEU A 77 10.64 2.39 -17.68
N PRO A 78 10.57 2.09 -18.99
CA PRO A 78 10.04 0.82 -19.46
C PRO A 78 10.84 -0.36 -18.90
N LEU A 79 10.17 -1.45 -18.51
CA LEU A 79 10.83 -2.61 -17.91
C LEU A 79 11.92 -3.22 -18.82
N GLY A 80 11.72 -3.22 -20.14
CA GLY A 80 12.73 -3.71 -21.09
C GLY A 80 14.03 -2.89 -21.04
N ASP A 81 13.91 -1.57 -20.87
CA ASP A 81 15.06 -0.65 -20.78
C ASP A 81 15.77 -0.80 -19.43
N ALA A 82 15.01 -0.96 -18.34
CA ALA A 82 15.57 -1.28 -17.02
C ALA A 82 16.37 -2.58 -17.06
N GLN A 83 15.79 -3.65 -17.61
CA GLN A 83 16.47 -4.93 -17.78
C GLN A 83 17.73 -4.81 -18.65
N LYS A 84 17.69 -3.99 -19.71
CA LYS A 84 18.86 -3.73 -20.56
C LYS A 84 19.97 -3.04 -19.77
N LYS A 85 19.67 -1.96 -19.04
CA LYS A 85 20.65 -1.25 -18.19
C LYS A 85 21.32 -2.18 -17.17
N ILE A 86 20.55 -3.06 -16.54
CA ILE A 86 21.08 -4.04 -15.59
C ILE A 86 22.02 -5.04 -16.28
N ARG A 87 21.66 -5.56 -17.46
CA ARG A 87 22.53 -6.47 -18.24
C ARG A 87 23.80 -5.78 -18.70
N ASP A 88 23.69 -4.59 -19.28
CA ASP A 88 24.84 -3.81 -19.74
C ASP A 88 25.82 -3.52 -18.57
N PHE A 89 25.27 -3.18 -17.40
CA PHE A 89 26.08 -2.99 -16.19
C PHE A 89 26.76 -4.30 -15.77
N ALA A 90 26.04 -5.42 -15.73
CA ALA A 90 26.62 -6.72 -15.39
C ALA A 90 27.74 -7.14 -16.35
N GLU A 91 27.57 -6.92 -17.66
CA GLU A 91 28.57 -7.23 -18.69
C GLU A 91 29.82 -6.34 -18.59
N SER A 92 29.70 -5.14 -18.02
CA SER A 92 30.82 -4.22 -17.82
C SER A 92 31.72 -4.58 -16.63
N LEU A 93 31.26 -5.47 -15.75
CA LEU A 93 31.95 -5.80 -14.50
C LEU A 93 33.00 -6.91 -14.70
N PRO A 94 34.13 -6.84 -13.99
CA PRO A 94 35.01 -7.99 -13.83
C PRO A 94 34.27 -9.16 -13.17
N ALA A 95 34.62 -10.39 -13.56
CA ALA A 95 33.91 -11.60 -13.12
C ALA A 95 33.90 -11.75 -11.58
N GLU A 96 34.96 -11.32 -10.91
CA GLU A 96 35.11 -11.35 -9.46
C GLU A 96 34.21 -10.35 -8.72
N GLN A 97 33.73 -9.30 -9.39
CA GLN A 97 32.85 -8.29 -8.81
C GLN A 97 31.37 -8.53 -9.10
N LEU A 98 31.07 -9.31 -10.14
CA LEU A 98 29.71 -9.50 -10.66
C LEU A 98 28.72 -9.91 -9.56
N ALA A 99 29.02 -10.97 -8.81
CA ALA A 99 28.12 -11.48 -7.79
C ALA A 99 27.83 -10.45 -6.69
N THR A 100 28.88 -9.79 -6.19
CA THR A 100 28.76 -8.78 -5.13
C THR A 100 27.94 -7.58 -5.59
N LYS A 101 28.24 -7.04 -6.78
CA LYS A 101 27.54 -5.88 -7.33
C LYS A 101 26.08 -6.18 -7.65
N MET A 102 25.77 -7.38 -8.14
CA MET A 102 24.39 -7.80 -8.41
C MET A 102 23.58 -8.00 -7.13
N ALA A 103 24.22 -8.50 -6.06
CA ALA A 103 23.58 -8.56 -4.75
C ALA A 103 23.29 -7.16 -4.19
N MET A 104 24.24 -6.23 -4.29
CA MET A 104 24.04 -4.83 -3.87
C MET A 104 22.91 -4.17 -4.66
N LEU A 105 22.85 -4.37 -5.98
CA LEU A 105 21.76 -3.85 -6.82
C LEU A 105 20.40 -4.39 -6.39
N MET A 106 20.29 -5.70 -6.13
CA MET A 106 19.03 -6.30 -5.67
C MET A 106 18.61 -5.73 -4.31
N GLN A 107 19.55 -5.63 -3.36
CA GLN A 107 19.29 -5.04 -2.05
C GLN A 107 18.83 -3.58 -2.19
N GLY A 108 19.51 -2.77 -3.01
CA GLY A 108 19.17 -1.37 -3.22
C GLY A 108 17.82 -1.16 -3.89
N LEU A 109 17.48 -1.97 -4.89
CA LEU A 109 16.15 -1.95 -5.51
C LEU A 109 15.04 -2.32 -4.51
N PHE A 110 15.29 -3.32 -3.66
CA PHE A 110 14.35 -3.69 -2.62
C PHE A 110 14.17 -2.58 -1.59
N ASP A 111 15.27 -2.04 -1.06
CA ASP A 111 15.24 -0.97 -0.04
C ASP A 111 14.54 0.28 -0.58
N HIS A 112 14.82 0.66 -1.84
CA HIS A 112 14.14 1.76 -2.51
C HIS A 112 12.62 1.53 -2.59
N MET A 113 12.20 0.38 -3.09
CA MET A 113 10.78 0.02 -3.21
C MET A 113 10.08 -0.03 -1.84
N ASP A 114 10.72 -0.63 -0.83
CA ASP A 114 10.13 -0.76 0.51
C ASP A 114 10.02 0.59 1.22
N ALA A 115 11.01 1.47 1.04
CA ALA A 115 10.97 2.83 1.58
C ALA A 115 9.82 3.65 0.95
N GLU A 116 9.65 3.60 -0.37
CA GLU A 116 8.54 4.26 -1.05
C GLU A 116 7.18 3.73 -0.56
N ARG A 117 7.05 2.40 -0.45
CA ARG A 117 5.84 1.77 0.04
C ARG A 117 5.53 2.20 1.47
N SER A 118 6.51 2.13 2.36
CA SER A 118 6.38 2.52 3.76
C SER A 118 5.91 3.97 3.87
N HIS A 119 6.46 4.86 3.05
CA HIS A 119 6.07 6.27 3.00
C HIS A 119 4.60 6.44 2.58
N VAL A 120 4.18 5.76 1.50
CA VAL A 120 2.80 5.81 0.99
C VAL A 120 1.81 5.24 2.01
N ILE A 121 2.09 4.06 2.58
CA ILE A 121 1.23 3.41 3.57
C ILE A 121 1.06 4.31 4.81
N ALA A 122 2.15 4.90 5.31
CA ALA A 122 2.08 5.85 6.42
C ALA A 122 1.29 7.12 6.04
N GLY A 123 1.44 7.60 4.81
CA GLY A 123 0.69 8.74 4.27
C GLY A 123 -0.81 8.49 4.22
N ILE A 124 -1.23 7.31 3.75
CA ILE A 124 -2.64 6.88 3.72
C ILE A 124 -3.23 6.90 5.13
N SER A 125 -2.56 6.29 6.11
CA SER A 125 -3.00 6.32 7.50
C SER A 125 -3.16 7.77 7.99
N ARG A 126 -2.13 8.62 7.85
CA ARG A 126 -2.21 10.02 8.32
C ARG A 126 -3.34 10.80 7.64
N TYR A 127 -3.55 10.58 6.34
CA TYR A 127 -4.60 11.26 5.61
C TYR A 127 -5.99 10.81 6.09
N ALA A 128 -6.21 9.50 6.28
CA ALA A 128 -7.47 8.97 6.77
C ALA A 128 -7.83 9.49 8.17
N HIS A 129 -6.88 9.56 9.10
CA HIS A 129 -7.12 10.14 10.42
C HIS A 129 -7.62 11.59 10.31
N ARG A 130 -6.94 12.41 9.49
CA ARG A 130 -7.37 13.81 9.26
C ARG A 130 -8.75 13.89 8.62
N GLN A 131 -9.10 12.97 7.72
CA GLN A 131 -10.44 12.93 7.13
C GLN A 131 -11.52 12.58 8.18
N LEU A 132 -11.22 11.68 9.11
CA LEU A 132 -12.12 11.34 10.22
C LEU A 132 -12.30 12.52 11.18
N GLU A 133 -11.21 13.18 11.57
CA GLU A 133 -11.23 14.37 12.43
C GLU A 133 -12.02 15.50 11.78
N MET A 134 -11.75 15.81 10.52
CA MET A 134 -12.48 16.82 9.75
C MET A 134 -13.97 16.48 9.67
N ALA A 135 -14.31 15.22 9.38
CA ALA A 135 -15.71 14.79 9.32
C ALA A 135 -16.41 14.86 10.69
N ALA A 136 -15.70 14.60 11.79
CA ALA A 136 -16.25 14.75 13.14
C ALA A 136 -16.52 16.22 13.47
N ASP A 137 -15.58 17.10 13.12
CA ASP A 137 -15.72 18.55 13.33
C ASP A 137 -16.87 19.13 12.50
N LEU A 138 -16.98 18.77 11.21
CA LEU A 138 -18.10 19.19 10.36
C LEU A 138 -19.47 18.74 10.91
N ARG A 139 -19.57 17.50 11.42
CA ARG A 139 -20.80 17.01 12.06
C ARG A 139 -21.14 17.81 13.32
N LYS A 140 -20.13 18.16 14.12
CA LYS A 140 -20.31 19.00 15.30
C LYS A 140 -20.78 20.40 14.92
N GLN A 141 -20.13 21.04 13.95
CA GLN A 141 -20.52 22.36 13.45
C GLN A 141 -21.97 22.35 12.92
N ALA A 142 -22.36 21.33 12.15
CA ALA A 142 -23.73 21.17 11.69
C ALA A 142 -24.73 21.05 12.86
N SER A 143 -24.42 20.19 13.84
CA SER A 143 -25.24 20.05 15.05
C SER A 143 -25.34 21.35 15.85
N ASP A 144 -24.27 22.13 15.94
CA ASP A 144 -24.24 23.39 16.67
C ASP A 144 -25.09 24.46 15.97
N VAL A 145 -25.07 24.51 14.64
CA VAL A 145 -25.96 25.39 13.83
C VAL A 145 -27.42 25.00 14.03
N ASP A 146 -27.75 23.71 13.97
CA ASP A 146 -29.12 23.23 14.18
C ASP A 146 -29.61 23.53 15.60
N ALA A 147 -28.77 23.30 16.61
CA ALA A 147 -29.08 23.63 18.00
C ALA A 147 -29.28 25.14 18.22
N LEU A 148 -28.50 25.97 17.53
CA LEU A 148 -28.66 27.43 17.60
C LEU A 148 -29.99 27.87 16.98
N ARG A 149 -30.35 27.35 15.81
CA ARG A 149 -31.64 27.64 15.13
C ARG A 149 -32.87 27.23 15.95
N ALA A 150 -32.74 26.22 16.79
CA ALA A 150 -33.84 25.74 17.63
C ALA A 150 -34.14 26.66 18.85
N LYS A 151 -33.27 27.63 19.17
CA LYS A 151 -33.49 28.54 20.29
C LYS A 151 -34.54 29.61 19.93
N PRO A 152 -35.53 29.88 20.80
CA PRO A 152 -36.56 30.90 20.54
C PRO A 152 -36.01 32.32 20.36
N ASP A 153 -34.85 32.60 20.95
CA ASP A 153 -34.17 33.89 21.01
C ASP A 153 -32.84 33.88 20.24
N ALA A 154 -32.69 32.98 19.26
CA ALA A 154 -31.48 32.89 18.44
C ALA A 154 -31.20 34.21 17.70
N ASP A 155 -29.96 34.69 17.81
CA ASP A 155 -29.47 35.84 17.05
C ASP A 155 -29.36 35.46 15.55
N PRO A 156 -30.13 36.11 14.65
CA PRO A 156 -30.11 35.80 13.22
C PRO A 156 -28.73 35.95 12.58
N ASP A 157 -27.95 36.95 12.99
CA ASP A 157 -26.63 37.23 12.39
C ASP A 157 -25.63 36.13 12.75
N GLU A 158 -25.69 35.60 13.97
CA GLU A 158 -24.84 34.49 14.43
C GLU A 158 -25.23 33.18 13.73
N VAL A 159 -26.52 32.94 13.49
CA VAL A 159 -27.00 31.78 12.72
C VAL A 159 -26.48 31.83 11.29
N GLU A 160 -26.58 32.98 10.62
CA GLU A 160 -26.08 33.18 9.26
C GLU A 160 -24.56 32.97 9.20
N ARG A 161 -23.81 33.63 10.09
CA ARG A 161 -22.34 33.53 10.16
C ARG A 161 -21.86 32.07 10.31
N ARG A 162 -22.48 31.28 11.20
CA ARG A 162 -22.10 29.86 11.38
C ARG A 162 -22.54 28.98 10.20
N THR A 163 -23.68 29.30 9.60
CA THR A 163 -24.15 28.61 8.39
C THR A 163 -23.16 28.80 7.24
N ASP A 164 -22.67 30.03 7.04
CA ASP A 164 -21.70 30.35 5.99
C ASP A 164 -20.34 29.70 6.23
N GLN A 165 -19.87 29.65 7.48
CA GLN A 165 -18.66 28.93 7.85
C GLN A 165 -18.76 27.43 7.50
N LEU A 166 -19.88 26.79 7.85
CA LEU A 166 -20.14 25.39 7.53
C LEU A 166 -20.21 25.17 6.01
N ASN A 167 -20.92 26.05 5.28
CA ASN A 167 -20.99 25.99 3.82
C ASN A 167 -19.61 26.11 3.19
N PHE A 168 -18.76 26.99 3.70
CA PHE A 168 -17.39 27.14 3.22
C PHE A 168 -16.56 25.89 3.50
N ALA A 169 -16.64 25.35 4.72
CA ALA A 169 -15.87 24.19 5.15
C ALA A 169 -16.28 22.88 4.45
N THR A 170 -17.47 22.82 3.87
CA THR A 170 -18.00 21.64 3.15
C THR A 170 -17.83 21.72 1.62
N ARG A 171 -17.20 22.76 1.09
CA ARG A 171 -16.85 22.85 -0.32
C ARG A 171 -15.75 21.84 -0.68
N ILE A 172 -15.98 21.07 -1.74
CA ILE A 172 -15.03 20.13 -2.35
C ILE A 172 -14.45 20.76 -3.62
#